data_AF-K7MKA7-F1
#
_entry.id   AF-K7MKA7-F1
#
_cell.length_a   1.000
_cell.length_b   1.000
_cell.length_c   1.000
_cell.angle_alpha   90.00
_cell.angle_beta   90.00
_cell.angle_gamma   90.00
#
_symmetry.space_group_name_H-M   'P 1'
#
loop_
_entity.id
_entity.type
_entity.pdbx_description
1 polymer ?
#
loop_
_entity_poly.entity_id
_entity_poly.type
_entity_poly.pdbx_seq_one_letter_code
_entity_poly.pdbx_strand_id
1 'polypeptide(L)'
;MASLRIRNLLRFSIHGTLLSSSPLRPGFSGSSRSYSVVESSKHFLLKSDDEEIFALRRKFEAAKQSFLSIPDALREMPKMNPKGIYVNKNVRLDQLQVYGFDYDYTLAHYSSDLQTLIYDLAKEYLVNELRYPEVCTSFKYDPTFPIRGLYYDKSKGCLMKLDFFGSIEPDGCFFGRRRLSHTEIRDIYGTRHIGRDHARSLVGLMDFFCFSEACLLADIVQYFVDAKLEFDASYIYEDVIRAIDHVHRSGLVHRGILSDPHRYLVKNGKILRYLKMLRERGKKLFLLTNSPYYFVDGGMRFMLEDSLDCRDSWTELFDVVIAKANKPQFYTSEHPFRCYDTKNDTLTFTKVDEFLPDKIYYHGCLKSFLQITKWNGPEVIYFGDHLFSDLRGPSKAGWRTAAIIHELESEIQIQNEDTYRSEQAKLHIIQELLGKLHATASSSSRTTAFNSLLEELNEERQKARSKMKMMFNRSFGATFLASTGQESAFAYNIHQYADVYTSKPENFLLHSPEAWLHVPFDVKIMPHHVKVPSSLFKTG
;
A
#
# COMPACT_ATOMS: atom_id res chain seq x y z
N MET A 1 27.14 -23.60 34.95
CA MET A 1 26.96 -24.90 34.24
C MET A 1 26.21 -24.63 32.95
N ALA A 2 26.65 -25.28 31.88
CA ALA A 2 26.16 -25.05 30.51
C ALA A 2 24.75 -25.62 30.24
N SER A 3 24.20 -25.14 29.11
CA SER A 3 23.11 -25.73 28.30
C SER A 3 21.69 -25.54 28.88
N LEU A 4 20.75 -24.93 28.15
CA LEU A 4 20.12 -25.51 26.97
C LEU A 4 19.74 -24.46 25.91
N ARG A 5 20.27 -24.65 24.70
CA ARG A 5 19.70 -24.13 23.44
C ARG A 5 18.65 -25.15 22.97
N ILE A 6 17.40 -24.73 22.77
CA ILE A 6 16.44 -25.43 21.91
C ILE A 6 15.84 -24.38 20.96
N ARG A 7 16.47 -24.22 19.79
CA ARG A 7 15.86 -23.57 18.61
C ARG A 7 15.17 -24.66 17.80
N ASN A 8 13.85 -24.79 17.94
CA ASN A 8 13.04 -25.62 17.06
C ASN A 8 12.82 -24.88 15.74
N LEU A 9 13.71 -25.13 14.77
CA LEU A 9 13.49 -24.85 13.36
C LEU A 9 12.69 -26.00 12.75
N LEU A 10 11.37 -25.83 12.66
CA LEU A 10 10.48 -26.71 11.90
C LEU A 10 10.81 -26.58 10.41
N ARG A 11 11.61 -27.52 9.91
CA ARG A 11 11.82 -27.77 8.47
C ARG A 11 10.57 -28.43 7.89
N PHE A 12 9.82 -27.69 7.08
CA PHE A 12 8.90 -28.32 6.13
C PHE A 12 9.71 -28.80 4.92
N SER A 13 9.96 -30.11 4.88
CA SER A 13 10.40 -30.83 3.68
C SER A 13 9.16 -31.02 2.80
N ILE A 14 9.14 -30.41 1.61
CA ILE A 14 8.23 -30.83 0.54
C ILE A 14 9.12 -31.58 -0.45
N HIS A 15 8.84 -32.88 -0.55
CA HIS A 15 9.48 -33.84 -1.44
C HIS A 15 9.48 -33.33 -2.88
N GLY A 16 10.67 -33.26 -3.47
CA GLY A 16 10.85 -33.13 -4.91
C GLY A 16 10.42 -34.42 -5.58
N THR A 17 9.40 -34.33 -6.43
CA THR A 17 9.04 -35.41 -7.35
C THR A 17 10.08 -35.46 -8.45
N LEU A 18 10.92 -36.49 -8.38
CA LEU A 18 11.86 -36.91 -9.41
C LEU A 18 11.09 -37.27 -10.70
N LEU A 19 11.21 -36.45 -11.74
CA LEU A 19 10.93 -36.90 -13.10
C LEU A 19 12.24 -37.37 -13.74
N SER A 20 12.31 -38.69 -13.80
CA SER A 20 13.35 -39.52 -14.41
C SER A 20 13.66 -39.11 -15.86
N SER A 21 14.96 -39.06 -16.15
CA SER A 21 15.59 -38.95 -17.45
C SER A 21 15.88 -40.33 -18.05
N SER A 22 15.50 -40.57 -19.32
CA SER A 22 16.10 -41.54 -20.28
C SER A 22 15.15 -41.75 -21.49
N PRO A 23 15.61 -42.29 -22.65
CA PRO A 23 16.59 -41.67 -23.53
C PRO A 23 16.12 -41.57 -25.01
N LEU A 24 16.86 -40.76 -25.76
CA LEU A 24 16.89 -40.62 -27.22
C LEU A 24 16.88 -41.96 -27.98
N ARG A 25 16.02 -42.09 -29.01
CA ARG A 25 16.34 -42.75 -30.30
C ARG A 25 15.38 -42.30 -31.43
N PRO A 26 15.81 -42.40 -32.71
CA PRO A 26 15.36 -41.51 -33.77
C PRO A 26 14.44 -42.18 -34.80
N GLY A 27 13.64 -41.36 -35.49
CA GLY A 27 12.95 -41.75 -36.72
C GLY A 27 11.56 -41.15 -36.80
N PHE A 28 11.36 -40.20 -37.71
CA PHE A 28 10.45 -40.33 -38.84
C PHE A 28 10.42 -38.98 -39.58
N SER A 29 10.95 -39.01 -40.80
CA SER A 29 10.80 -37.98 -41.81
C SER A 29 9.31 -37.79 -42.13
N GLY A 30 8.69 -36.79 -41.52
CA GLY A 30 7.32 -36.39 -41.79
C GLY A 30 7.31 -35.21 -42.76
N SER A 31 6.88 -35.48 -43.98
CA SER A 31 6.56 -34.56 -45.07
C SER A 31 6.05 -33.18 -44.59
N SER A 32 6.77 -32.12 -44.96
CA SER A 32 6.32 -30.74 -44.84
C SER A 32 5.01 -30.57 -45.61
N ARG A 33 3.93 -30.35 -44.86
CA ARG A 33 2.68 -29.82 -45.39
C ARG A 33 2.96 -28.47 -46.04
N SER A 34 2.94 -28.46 -47.37
CA SER A 34 2.91 -27.25 -48.19
C SER A 34 1.62 -26.48 -47.88
N TYR A 35 1.72 -25.41 -47.09
CA TYR A 35 0.72 -24.36 -47.15
C TYR A 35 0.96 -23.60 -48.46
N SER A 36 0.05 -23.78 -49.39
CA SER A 36 -0.06 -22.99 -50.61
C SER A 36 -0.03 -21.51 -50.25
N VAL A 37 1.08 -20.85 -50.60
CA VAL A 37 1.23 -19.40 -50.57
C VAL A 37 0.20 -18.86 -51.55
N VAL A 38 -0.85 -18.24 -51.00
CA VAL A 38 -1.75 -17.40 -51.78
C VAL A 38 -0.90 -16.25 -52.30
N GLU A 39 -0.64 -16.26 -53.61
CA GLU A 39 -0.12 -15.12 -54.36
C GLU A 39 -1.06 -13.93 -54.17
N SER A 40 -0.80 -13.13 -53.14
CA SER A 40 -1.18 -11.72 -53.14
C SER A 40 0.05 -10.94 -53.51
N SER A 41 0.28 -10.81 -54.82
CA SER A 41 1.21 -9.87 -55.42
C SER A 41 0.73 -8.45 -55.17
N LYS A 42 0.87 -7.98 -53.92
CA LYS A 42 1.02 -6.56 -53.62
C LYS A 42 2.47 -6.37 -53.24
N HIS A 43 3.25 -5.82 -54.17
CA HIS A 43 4.54 -5.21 -53.92
C HIS A 43 4.39 -4.19 -52.77
N PHE A 44 4.55 -4.62 -51.53
CA PHE A 44 4.94 -3.72 -50.46
C PHE A 44 6.39 -3.39 -50.73
N LEU A 45 6.62 -2.25 -51.37
CA LEU A 45 7.91 -1.56 -51.32
C LEU A 45 8.30 -1.48 -49.83
N LEU A 46 9.27 -2.31 -49.42
CA LEU A 46 9.88 -2.20 -48.10
C LEU A 46 10.49 -0.80 -48.05
N LYS A 47 9.92 0.08 -47.24
CA LYS A 47 10.50 1.40 -46.98
C LYS A 47 11.89 1.19 -46.40
N SER A 48 12.83 2.07 -46.73
CA SER A 48 14.13 2.03 -46.06
C SER A 48 13.96 2.35 -44.57
N ASP A 49 14.81 1.78 -43.70
CA ASP A 49 14.83 2.07 -42.26
C ASP A 49 14.87 3.60 -42.01
N ASP A 50 15.59 4.35 -42.86
CA ASP A 50 15.70 5.81 -42.76
C ASP A 50 14.38 6.54 -43.10
N GLU A 51 13.61 6.07 -44.09
CA GLU A 51 12.29 6.63 -44.40
C GLU A 51 11.30 6.42 -43.24
N GLU A 52 11.39 5.26 -42.58
CA GLU A 52 10.57 4.96 -41.40
C GLU A 52 10.94 5.82 -40.20
N ILE A 53 12.25 5.98 -39.91
CA ILE A 53 12.74 6.87 -38.85
C ILE A 53 12.29 8.31 -39.11
N PHE A 54 12.38 8.80 -40.36
CA PHE A 54 11.91 10.13 -40.73
C PHE A 54 10.39 10.28 -40.57
N ALA A 55 9.61 9.24 -40.89
CA ALA A 55 8.18 9.22 -40.64
C ALA A 55 7.84 9.23 -39.14
N LEU A 56 8.61 8.53 -38.30
CA LEU A 56 8.45 8.55 -36.85
C LEU A 56 8.81 9.91 -36.25
N ARG A 57 9.89 10.56 -36.73
CA ARG A 57 10.24 11.93 -36.34
C ARG A 57 9.11 12.91 -36.66
N ARG A 58 8.53 12.86 -37.86
CA ARG A 58 7.37 13.71 -38.20
C ARG A 58 6.19 13.48 -37.27
N LYS A 59 5.90 12.23 -36.90
CA LYS A 59 4.86 11.90 -35.91
C LYS A 59 5.19 12.45 -34.52
N PHE A 60 6.46 12.40 -34.11
CA PHE A 60 6.91 12.95 -32.84
C PHE A 60 6.77 14.47 -32.80
N GLU A 61 7.18 15.18 -33.86
CA GLU A 61 7.02 16.64 -33.93
C GLU A 61 5.54 17.05 -33.95
N ALA A 62 4.69 16.35 -34.71
CA ALA A 62 3.25 16.57 -34.68
C ALA A 62 2.66 16.35 -33.28
N ALA A 63 3.10 15.30 -32.58
CA ALA A 63 2.69 15.05 -31.19
C ALA A 63 3.14 16.18 -30.26
N LYS A 64 4.37 16.69 -30.38
CA LYS A 64 4.85 17.83 -29.57
C LYS A 64 4.01 19.08 -29.77
N GLN A 65 3.55 19.36 -30.99
CA GLN A 65 2.60 20.46 -31.24
C GLN A 65 1.27 20.23 -30.51
N SER A 66 0.75 19.00 -30.51
CA SER A 66 -0.47 18.65 -29.77
C SER A 66 -0.31 18.79 -28.24
N PHE A 67 0.91 18.72 -27.70
CA PHE A 67 1.17 18.81 -26.26
C PHE A 67 1.05 20.24 -25.70
N LEU A 68 0.96 21.25 -26.57
CA LEU A 68 0.87 22.67 -26.20
C LEU A 68 -0.50 23.04 -25.62
N SER A 69 -1.56 22.28 -25.92
CA SER A 69 -2.89 22.48 -25.38
C SER A 69 -3.47 21.16 -24.88
N ILE A 70 -4.39 21.22 -23.92
CA ILE A 70 -5.12 20.05 -23.44
C ILE A 70 -6.34 19.87 -24.36
N PRO A 71 -6.48 18.73 -25.06
CA PRO A 71 -7.64 18.47 -25.92
C PRO A 71 -8.94 18.48 -25.11
N ASP A 72 -10.03 19.02 -25.67
CA ASP A 72 -11.34 19.00 -25.00
C ASP A 72 -11.81 17.57 -24.74
N ALA A 73 -11.50 16.64 -25.65
CA ALA A 73 -11.77 15.22 -25.47
C ALA A 73 -11.14 14.64 -24.19
N LEU A 74 -10.01 15.17 -23.72
CA LEU A 74 -9.39 14.76 -22.46
C LEU A 74 -10.14 15.31 -21.23
N ARG A 75 -10.72 16.51 -21.34
CA ARG A 75 -11.54 17.11 -20.28
C ARG A 75 -12.89 16.40 -20.13
N GLU A 76 -13.46 15.96 -21.24
CA GLU A 76 -14.73 15.23 -21.30
C GLU A 76 -14.60 13.77 -20.84
N MET A 77 -13.38 13.23 -20.78
CA MET A 77 -13.17 11.88 -20.29
C MET A 77 -13.68 11.74 -18.84
N PRO A 78 -14.38 10.64 -18.51
CA PRO A 78 -14.82 10.34 -17.15
C PRO A 78 -13.67 10.43 -16.14
N LYS A 79 -14.00 10.96 -14.96
CA LYS A 79 -13.13 11.08 -13.79
C LYS A 79 -13.48 9.97 -12.80
N MET A 80 -12.51 9.52 -12.03
CA MET A 80 -12.74 8.52 -10.99
C MET A 80 -13.30 9.19 -9.76
N ASN A 81 -14.20 8.52 -9.03
CA ASN A 81 -14.75 9.06 -7.80
C ASN A 81 -13.72 8.91 -6.66
N PRO A 82 -13.18 10.00 -6.07
CA PRO A 82 -12.24 9.90 -4.95
C PRO A 82 -12.79 9.10 -3.76
N LYS A 83 -14.11 9.11 -3.57
CA LYS A 83 -14.83 8.41 -2.49
C LYS A 83 -15.42 7.07 -2.96
N GLY A 84 -14.90 6.52 -4.05
CA GLY A 84 -15.36 5.25 -4.62
C GLY A 84 -14.93 4.04 -3.79
N ILE A 85 -15.61 2.91 -4.05
CA ILE A 85 -15.16 1.58 -3.62
C ILE A 85 -14.55 0.88 -4.83
N TYR A 86 -13.33 0.42 -4.67
CA TYR A 86 -12.55 -0.20 -5.73
C TYR A 86 -12.35 -1.67 -5.46
N VAL A 87 -12.50 -2.48 -6.51
CA VAL A 87 -12.77 -3.92 -6.37
C VAL A 87 -11.67 -4.72 -7.05
N ASN A 88 -10.92 -5.50 -6.28
CA ASN A 88 -9.92 -6.46 -6.78
C ASN A 88 -10.51 -7.86 -6.96
N LYS A 89 -11.48 -8.23 -6.12
CA LYS A 89 -12.27 -9.47 -6.25
C LYS A 89 -13.75 -9.15 -6.08
N ASN A 90 -14.60 -9.81 -6.85
CA ASN A 90 -16.04 -9.60 -6.76
C ASN A 90 -16.55 -9.83 -5.32
N VAL A 91 -17.32 -8.89 -4.79
CA VAL A 91 -17.94 -8.97 -3.47
C VAL A 91 -19.43 -8.75 -3.59
N ARG A 92 -20.21 -9.70 -3.07
CA ARG A 92 -21.67 -9.63 -2.98
C ARG A 92 -22.07 -9.14 -1.60
N LEU A 93 -22.46 -7.87 -1.49
CA LEU A 93 -22.80 -7.27 -0.18
C LEU A 93 -24.05 -7.92 0.44
N ASP A 94 -24.96 -8.41 -0.40
CA ASP A 94 -26.18 -9.12 0.04
C ASP A 94 -25.87 -10.46 0.74
N GLN A 95 -24.77 -11.11 0.40
CA GLN A 95 -24.31 -12.36 1.04
C GLN A 95 -23.59 -12.13 2.37
N LEU A 96 -23.11 -10.91 2.64
CA LEU A 96 -22.41 -10.59 3.88
C LEU A 96 -23.41 -10.50 5.03
N GLN A 97 -23.17 -11.23 6.11
CA GLN A 97 -24.00 -11.17 7.33
C GLN A 97 -23.26 -10.54 8.50
N VAL A 98 -21.92 -10.50 8.44
CA VAL A 98 -21.07 -10.06 9.54
C VAL A 98 -20.04 -9.05 9.07
N TYR A 99 -19.91 -7.94 9.80
CA TYR A 99 -19.01 -6.83 9.52
C TYR A 99 -18.06 -6.62 10.70
N GLY A 100 -16.79 -6.86 10.46
CA GLY A 100 -15.72 -6.64 11.42
C GLY A 100 -14.92 -5.40 11.11
N PHE A 101 -14.48 -4.69 12.14
CA PHE A 101 -13.70 -3.47 12.00
C PHE A 101 -12.47 -3.51 12.91
N ASP A 102 -11.34 -3.01 12.40
CA ASP A 102 -10.31 -2.46 13.27
C ASP A 102 -10.73 -1.08 13.82
N TYR A 103 -10.01 -0.60 14.83
CA TYR A 103 -10.26 0.71 15.42
C TYR A 103 -9.40 1.81 14.77
N ASP A 104 -8.10 1.80 15.03
CA ASP A 104 -7.15 2.83 14.60
C ASP A 104 -7.11 2.93 13.08
N TYR A 105 -7.14 4.16 12.55
CA TYR A 105 -7.13 4.46 11.11
C TYR A 105 -8.23 3.77 10.28
N THR A 106 -9.21 3.14 10.94
CA THR A 106 -10.34 2.43 10.31
C THR A 106 -11.66 3.05 10.74
N LEU A 107 -11.99 3.00 12.03
CA LEU A 107 -13.12 3.74 12.61
C LEU A 107 -12.66 5.11 13.12
N ALA A 108 -11.53 5.13 13.83
CA ALA A 108 -10.92 6.35 14.33
C ALA A 108 -9.97 6.92 13.28
N HIS A 109 -10.26 8.13 12.82
CA HIS A 109 -9.40 8.86 11.90
C HIS A 109 -8.64 9.94 12.66
N TYR A 110 -7.37 10.12 12.33
CA TYR A 110 -6.49 11.04 13.02
C TYR A 110 -6.08 12.21 12.14
N SER A 111 -5.83 13.36 12.76
CA SER A 111 -5.20 14.50 12.10
C SER A 111 -3.70 14.25 11.86
N SER A 112 -3.06 15.12 11.09
CA SER A 112 -1.60 15.06 10.89
C SER A 112 -0.80 15.33 12.17
N ASP A 113 -1.41 15.92 13.20
CA ASP A 113 -0.76 16.16 14.49
C ASP A 113 -0.36 14.87 15.20
N LEU A 114 -1.05 13.74 14.96
CA LEU A 114 -0.71 12.48 15.60
C LEU A 114 0.71 12.02 15.26
N GLN A 115 1.10 12.16 13.99
CA GLN A 115 2.45 11.77 13.55
C GLN A 115 3.52 12.66 14.19
N THR A 116 3.24 13.95 14.31
CA THR A 116 4.09 14.88 15.06
C THR A 116 4.24 14.47 16.53
N LEU A 117 3.14 14.11 17.20
CA LEU A 117 3.16 13.65 18.59
C LEU A 117 4.03 12.39 18.75
N ILE A 118 3.83 11.38 17.91
CA ILE A 118 4.61 10.13 17.97
C ILE A 118 6.09 10.42 17.72
N TYR A 119 6.40 11.24 16.72
CA TYR A 119 7.76 11.63 16.38
C TYR A 119 8.45 12.34 17.54
N ASP A 120 7.78 13.32 18.14
CA ASP A 120 8.34 14.11 19.25
C ASP A 120 8.59 13.23 20.49
N LEU A 121 7.63 12.39 20.87
CA LEU A 121 7.81 11.45 21.99
C LEU A 121 8.94 10.43 21.73
N ALA A 122 9.07 9.92 20.51
CA ALA A 122 10.12 8.96 20.17
C ALA A 122 11.50 9.63 20.18
N LYS A 123 11.61 10.83 19.62
CA LYS A 123 12.82 11.66 19.67
C LYS A 123 13.25 11.96 21.10
N GLU A 124 12.32 12.33 21.98
CA GLU A 124 12.60 12.55 23.41
C GLU A 124 13.13 11.29 24.08
N TYR A 125 12.54 10.13 23.80
CA TYR A 125 13.02 8.85 24.33
C TYR A 125 14.46 8.54 23.88
N LEU A 126 14.78 8.76 22.60
CA LEU A 126 16.13 8.54 22.07
C LEU A 126 17.18 9.40 22.79
N VAL A 127 16.89 10.68 23.03
CA VAL A 127 17.81 11.60 23.69
C VAL A 127 17.93 11.30 25.19
N ASN A 128 16.81 11.17 25.89
CA ASN A 128 16.79 11.07 27.34
C ASN A 128 17.23 9.69 27.84
N GLU A 129 16.71 8.62 27.22
CA GLU A 129 16.91 7.25 27.68
C GLU A 129 18.06 6.54 26.94
N LEU A 130 18.19 6.76 25.63
CA LEU A 130 19.24 6.12 24.81
C LEU A 130 20.48 7.01 24.59
N ARG A 131 20.48 8.24 25.15
CA ARG A 131 21.63 9.16 25.14
C ARG A 131 22.10 9.56 23.74
N TYR A 132 21.17 9.64 22.79
CA TYR A 132 21.44 10.29 21.50
C TYR A 132 21.80 11.77 21.73
N PRO A 133 22.59 12.39 20.82
CA PRO A 133 23.03 13.78 20.98
C PRO A 133 21.87 14.76 21.19
N GLU A 134 22.03 15.72 22.11
CA GLU A 134 20.98 16.66 22.52
C GLU A 134 20.39 17.48 21.36
N VAL A 135 21.20 17.73 20.33
CA VAL A 135 20.76 18.39 19.08
C VAL A 135 19.60 17.67 18.41
N CYS A 136 19.46 16.35 18.59
CA CYS A 136 18.33 15.59 18.06
C CYS A 136 16.98 16.13 18.56
N THR A 137 16.88 16.71 19.75
CA THR A 137 15.64 17.33 20.29
C THR A 137 15.08 18.43 19.37
N SER A 138 15.95 19.10 18.61
CA SER A 138 15.57 20.14 17.66
C SER A 138 14.93 19.63 16.37
N PHE A 139 15.01 18.33 16.09
CA PHE A 139 14.43 17.75 14.87
C PHE A 139 12.90 17.89 14.87
N LYS A 140 12.32 18.03 13.68
CA LYS A 140 10.89 18.21 13.49
C LYS A 140 10.37 17.19 12.49
N TYR A 141 9.19 16.66 12.78
CA TYR A 141 8.49 15.79 11.85
C TYR A 141 8.22 16.52 10.52
N ASP A 142 8.53 15.85 9.41
CA ASP A 142 8.29 16.35 8.06
C ASP A 142 7.22 15.48 7.36
N PRO A 143 5.97 15.96 7.26
CA PRO A 143 4.88 15.20 6.64
C PRO A 143 5.02 15.06 5.12
N THR A 144 5.96 15.78 4.49
CA THR A 144 6.15 15.77 3.03
C THR A 144 7.18 14.74 2.57
N PHE A 145 7.82 14.03 3.49
CA PHE A 145 8.88 13.08 3.17
C PHE A 145 8.38 11.64 2.97
N PRO A 146 7.83 10.93 3.97
CA PRO A 146 7.46 9.54 3.81
C PRO A 146 6.14 9.38 3.05
N ILE A 147 5.98 8.21 2.44
CA ILE A 147 4.71 7.70 1.94
C ILE A 147 4.52 6.29 2.51
N ARG A 148 3.29 5.77 2.46
CA ARG A 148 3.02 4.38 2.79
C ARG A 148 3.65 3.45 1.74
N GLY A 149 4.12 2.28 2.15
CA GLY A 149 4.64 1.29 1.22
C GLY A 149 6.15 1.30 0.99
N LEU A 150 6.90 2.06 1.78
CA LEU A 150 8.36 2.10 1.69
C LEU A 150 8.99 0.86 2.34
N TYR A 151 10.24 0.59 1.97
CA TYR A 151 11.06 -0.46 2.54
C TYR A 151 12.33 0.15 3.13
N TYR A 152 12.71 -0.31 4.31
CA TYR A 152 13.96 0.07 4.95
C TYR A 152 14.92 -1.12 5.00
N ASP A 153 16.13 -0.93 4.46
CA ASP A 153 17.22 -1.88 4.62
C ASP A 153 18.02 -1.53 5.87
N LYS A 154 17.71 -2.22 6.98
CA LYS A 154 18.40 -2.06 8.26
C LYS A 154 19.89 -2.35 8.22
N SER A 155 20.37 -3.16 7.27
CA SER A 155 21.79 -3.48 7.13
C SER A 155 22.56 -2.42 6.34
N LYS A 156 21.87 -1.65 5.50
CA LYS A 156 22.45 -0.63 4.61
C LYS A 156 22.04 0.81 4.96
N GLY A 157 21.12 1.00 5.91
CA GLY A 157 20.59 2.31 6.29
C GLY A 157 19.79 3.02 5.19
N CYS A 158 19.26 2.27 4.22
CA CYS A 158 18.61 2.83 3.05
C CYS A 158 17.09 2.74 3.14
N LEU A 159 16.40 3.85 2.93
CA LEU A 159 14.95 3.91 2.77
C LEU A 159 14.61 3.95 1.27
N MET A 160 13.77 3.04 0.80
CA MET A 160 13.50 2.89 -0.63
C MET A 160 12.05 2.58 -0.96
N LYS A 161 11.63 3.01 -2.15
CA LYS A 161 10.39 2.58 -2.78
C LYS A 161 10.68 1.51 -3.82
N LEU A 162 9.89 0.43 -3.78
CA LEU A 162 9.97 -0.66 -4.73
C LEU A 162 8.75 -0.66 -5.67
N ASP A 163 8.98 -1.01 -6.92
CA ASP A 163 7.91 -1.43 -7.84
C ASP A 163 7.42 -2.85 -7.51
N PHE A 164 6.35 -3.28 -8.18
CA PHE A 164 5.79 -4.62 -8.04
C PHE A 164 6.80 -5.75 -8.32
N PHE A 165 7.79 -5.52 -9.20
CA PHE A 165 8.82 -6.50 -9.51
C PHE A 165 9.97 -6.53 -8.48
N GLY A 166 9.88 -5.75 -7.40
CA GLY A 166 10.93 -5.65 -6.39
C GLY A 166 12.12 -4.82 -6.85
N SER A 167 11.94 -3.93 -7.84
CA SER A 167 13.00 -3.03 -8.30
C SER A 167 12.94 -1.70 -7.57
N ILE A 168 14.11 -1.21 -7.14
CA ILE A 168 14.28 0.13 -6.58
C ILE A 168 13.90 1.17 -7.63
N GLU A 169 13.01 2.08 -7.23
CA GLU A 169 12.66 3.27 -7.99
C GLU A 169 13.90 4.16 -8.21
N PRO A 170 14.23 4.57 -9.45
CA PRO A 170 15.47 5.29 -9.75
C PRO A 170 15.71 6.54 -8.89
N ASP A 171 14.65 7.25 -8.54
CA ASP A 171 14.67 8.46 -7.69
C ASP A 171 14.04 8.24 -6.31
N GLY A 172 13.79 7.00 -5.94
CA GLY A 172 13.04 6.62 -4.74
C GLY A 172 13.89 5.90 -3.69
N CYS A 173 15.21 6.11 -3.67
CA CYS A 173 16.11 5.52 -2.67
C CYS A 173 16.92 6.60 -1.96
N PHE A 174 16.94 6.55 -0.63
CA PHE A 174 17.52 7.56 0.24
C PHE A 174 18.42 6.92 1.30
N PHE A 175 19.52 7.59 1.62
CA PHE A 175 20.35 7.32 2.79
C PHE A 175 20.32 8.58 3.66
N GLY A 176 19.70 8.48 4.83
CA GLY A 176 19.26 9.67 5.57
C GLY A 176 18.21 10.45 4.76
N ARG A 177 18.42 11.76 4.58
CA ARG A 177 17.58 12.64 3.75
C ARG A 177 18.14 12.83 2.35
N ARG A 178 19.30 12.25 2.04
CA ARG A 178 19.95 12.38 0.74
C ARG A 178 19.49 11.28 -0.21
N ARG A 179 18.96 11.69 -1.36
CA ARG A 179 18.66 10.79 -2.48
C ARG A 179 19.95 10.15 -3.00
N LEU A 180 19.96 8.84 -3.15
CA LEU A 180 21.06 8.09 -3.76
C LEU A 180 20.98 8.16 -5.28
N SER A 181 22.14 8.31 -5.92
CA SER A 181 22.29 8.24 -7.37
C SER A 181 22.21 6.80 -7.88
N HIS A 182 22.02 6.64 -9.19
CA HIS A 182 21.99 5.33 -9.82
C HIS A 182 23.30 4.54 -9.64
N THR A 183 24.45 5.25 -9.60
CA THR A 183 25.76 4.64 -9.35
C THR A 183 25.86 4.15 -7.91
N GLU A 184 25.45 4.95 -6.92
CA GLU A 184 25.46 4.54 -5.52
C GLU A 184 24.54 3.34 -5.25
N ILE A 185 23.34 3.32 -5.85
CA ILE A 185 22.43 2.15 -5.75
C ILE A 185 23.11 0.90 -6.30
N ARG A 186 23.80 1.00 -7.45
CA ARG A 186 24.53 -0.12 -8.04
C ARG A 186 25.71 -0.55 -7.16
N ASP A 187 26.39 0.37 -6.52
CA ASP A 187 27.52 0.04 -5.64
C ASP A 187 27.06 -0.64 -4.35
N ILE A 188 25.86 -0.30 -3.84
CA ILE A 188 25.27 -0.90 -2.64
C ILE A 188 24.61 -2.25 -2.92
N TYR A 189 23.84 -2.36 -4.01
CA TYR A 189 22.96 -3.51 -4.30
C TYR A 189 23.36 -4.33 -5.54
N GLY A 190 24.36 -3.90 -6.31
CA GLY A 190 24.77 -4.51 -7.58
C GLY A 190 23.83 -4.21 -8.75
N THR A 191 22.52 -4.19 -8.50
CA THR A 191 21.49 -3.79 -9.47
C THR A 191 20.32 -3.10 -8.74
N ARG A 192 19.34 -2.56 -9.49
CA ARG A 192 18.11 -2.06 -8.86
C ARG A 192 17.18 -3.16 -8.38
N HIS A 193 17.32 -4.39 -8.88
CA HIS A 193 16.41 -5.48 -8.52
C HIS A 193 16.82 -6.10 -7.19
N ILE A 194 15.92 -6.07 -6.21
CA ILE A 194 16.12 -6.73 -4.92
C ILE A 194 15.63 -8.17 -5.04
N GLY A 195 16.58 -9.11 -4.92
CA GLY A 195 16.26 -10.54 -4.92
C GLY A 195 15.33 -10.93 -3.77
N ARG A 196 14.55 -12.01 -3.94
CA ARG A 196 13.53 -12.43 -2.97
C ARG A 196 14.05 -12.64 -1.55
N ASP A 197 15.26 -13.17 -1.39
CA ASP A 197 15.83 -13.43 -0.07
C ASP A 197 16.23 -12.13 0.65
N HIS A 198 16.74 -11.15 -0.08
CA HIS A 198 17.02 -9.81 0.45
C HIS A 198 15.71 -9.05 0.71
N ALA A 199 14.72 -9.15 -0.19
CA ALA A 199 13.41 -8.53 0.02
C ALA A 199 12.74 -9.00 1.33
N ARG A 200 13.00 -10.23 1.80
CA ARG A 200 12.50 -10.75 3.08
C ARG A 200 13.20 -10.15 4.31
N SER A 201 14.41 -9.63 4.16
CA SER A 201 15.14 -8.97 5.26
C SER A 201 14.85 -7.47 5.35
N LEU A 202 14.23 -6.88 4.31
CA LEU A 202 13.76 -5.50 4.34
C LEU A 202 12.57 -5.35 5.29
N VAL A 203 12.49 -4.17 5.91
CA VAL A 203 11.38 -3.79 6.79
C VAL A 203 10.37 -3.04 5.96
N GLY A 204 9.14 -3.58 5.85
CA GLY A 204 8.05 -2.91 5.14
C GLY A 204 7.33 -1.91 6.03
N LEU A 205 7.32 -0.64 5.63
CA LEU A 205 6.67 0.48 6.31
C LEU A 205 5.29 0.73 5.69
N MET A 206 4.26 0.10 6.25
CA MET A 206 3.01 -0.20 5.55
C MET A 206 1.76 0.39 6.22
N ASP A 207 1.89 0.83 7.46
CA ASP A 207 0.84 1.54 8.20
C ASP A 207 1.20 3.03 8.37
N PHE A 208 0.30 3.81 8.98
CA PHE A 208 0.55 5.22 9.27
C PHE A 208 1.56 5.44 10.40
N PHE A 209 1.67 4.52 11.37
CA PHE A 209 2.59 4.67 12.50
C PHE A 209 4.05 4.64 12.05
N CYS A 210 4.35 3.96 10.94
CA CYS A 210 5.67 3.94 10.32
C CYS A 210 6.11 5.28 9.70
N PHE A 211 5.27 6.30 9.57
CA PHE A 211 5.68 7.58 8.96
C PHE A 211 6.66 8.33 9.87
N SER A 212 6.35 8.43 11.16
CA SER A 212 7.27 9.01 12.15
C SER A 212 8.55 8.20 12.27
N GLU A 213 8.48 6.87 12.20
CA GLU A 213 9.65 5.97 12.14
C GLU A 213 10.55 6.29 10.94
N ALA A 214 9.97 6.35 9.73
CA ALA A 214 10.72 6.63 8.49
C ALA A 214 11.43 7.98 8.53
N CYS A 215 10.72 9.03 9.00
CA CYS A 215 11.29 10.36 9.19
C CYS A 215 12.44 10.33 10.19
N LEU A 216 12.23 9.71 11.36
CA LEU A 216 13.20 9.73 12.45
C LEU A 216 14.47 8.95 12.08
N LEU A 217 14.33 7.79 11.41
CA LEU A 217 15.46 7.06 10.82
C LEU A 217 16.25 7.95 9.84
N ALA A 218 15.55 8.63 8.94
CA ALA A 218 16.17 9.50 7.95
C ALA A 218 16.91 10.69 8.59
N ASP A 219 16.31 11.31 9.61
CA ASP A 219 16.90 12.47 10.31
C ASP A 219 18.14 12.10 11.11
N ILE A 220 18.11 10.97 11.83
CA ILE A 220 19.25 10.49 12.62
C ILE A 220 20.40 10.11 11.71
N VAL A 221 20.14 9.33 10.65
CA VAL A 221 21.17 8.93 9.69
C VAL A 221 21.75 10.17 9.01
N GLN A 222 20.92 11.14 8.62
CA GLN A 222 21.39 12.38 8.00
C GLN A 222 22.30 13.17 8.95
N TYR A 223 21.89 13.32 10.21
CA TYR A 223 22.69 14.01 11.21
C TYR A 223 24.06 13.37 11.41
N PHE A 224 24.13 12.04 11.54
CA PHE A 224 25.43 11.36 11.71
C PHE A 224 26.33 11.49 10.48
N VAL A 225 25.75 11.48 9.27
CA VAL A 225 26.50 11.75 8.03
C VAL A 225 27.07 13.17 8.05
N ASP A 226 26.26 14.17 8.37
CA ASP A 226 26.67 15.58 8.35
C ASP A 226 27.71 15.87 9.45
N ALA A 227 27.55 15.25 10.62
CA ALA A 227 28.49 15.33 11.73
C ALA A 227 29.75 14.45 11.54
N LYS A 228 29.83 13.67 10.45
CA LYS A 228 30.91 12.72 10.16
C LYS A 228 31.16 11.73 11.31
N LEU A 229 30.08 11.29 11.96
CA LEU A 229 30.13 10.28 13.00
C LEU A 229 30.09 8.89 12.37
N GLU A 230 30.86 7.96 12.92
CA GLU A 230 30.72 6.54 12.59
C GLU A 230 29.50 5.96 13.30
N PHE A 231 28.72 5.15 12.59
CA PHE A 231 27.52 4.51 13.15
C PHE A 231 27.23 3.19 12.44
N ASP A 232 26.50 2.31 13.13
CA ASP A 232 25.91 1.12 12.54
C ASP A 232 24.43 1.37 12.24
N ALA A 233 24.04 1.23 10.98
CA ALA A 233 22.66 1.47 10.55
C ALA A 233 21.65 0.53 11.24
N SER A 234 22.08 -0.69 11.60
CA SER A 234 21.20 -1.66 12.25
C SER A 234 20.90 -1.27 13.70
N TYR A 235 21.87 -0.69 14.42
CA TYR A 235 21.62 -0.17 15.77
C TYR A 235 20.74 1.06 15.78
N ILE A 236 20.91 1.98 14.81
CA ILE A 236 19.98 3.11 14.66
C ILE A 236 18.56 2.61 14.45
N TYR A 237 18.38 1.59 13.61
CA TYR A 237 17.08 0.98 13.40
C TYR A 237 16.50 0.36 14.68
N GLU A 238 17.29 -0.43 15.39
CA GLU A 238 16.87 -1.08 16.64
C GLU A 238 16.47 -0.06 17.72
N ASP A 239 17.23 1.03 17.85
CA ASP A 239 16.97 2.10 18.81
C ASP A 239 15.72 2.90 18.46
N VAL A 240 15.52 3.26 17.18
CA VAL A 240 14.30 3.95 16.73
C VAL A 240 13.06 3.08 16.92
N ILE A 241 13.11 1.80 16.54
CA ILE A 241 11.99 0.87 16.76
C ILE A 241 11.70 0.73 18.25
N ARG A 242 12.73 0.62 19.09
CA ARG A 242 12.56 0.56 20.54
C ARG A 242 11.88 1.83 21.08
N ALA A 243 12.24 3.00 20.57
CA ALA A 243 11.62 4.26 20.94
C ALA A 243 10.13 4.31 20.54
N ILE A 244 9.81 3.99 19.28
CA ILE A 244 8.43 3.94 18.78
C ILE A 244 7.59 2.92 19.56
N ASP A 245 8.12 1.72 19.79
CA ASP A 245 7.46 0.68 20.57
C ASP A 245 7.20 1.11 22.02
N HIS A 246 8.16 1.78 22.66
CA HIS A 246 7.97 2.36 23.99
C HIS A 246 6.82 3.38 24.00
N VAL A 247 6.80 4.28 23.02
CA VAL A 247 5.80 5.33 22.88
C VAL A 247 4.38 4.75 22.75
N HIS A 248 4.21 3.65 22.01
CA HIS A 248 2.94 2.94 21.92
C HIS A 248 2.59 2.11 23.19
N ARG A 249 3.54 1.31 23.69
CA ARG A 249 3.28 0.38 24.81
C ARG A 249 3.10 1.06 26.16
N SER A 250 3.78 2.18 26.38
CA SER A 250 3.63 2.99 27.60
C SER A 250 2.25 3.65 27.73
N GLY A 251 1.49 3.71 26.63
CA GLY A 251 0.21 4.41 26.53
C GLY A 251 0.36 5.93 26.46
N LEU A 252 1.57 6.47 26.29
CA LEU A 252 1.82 7.92 26.18
C LEU A 252 1.05 8.54 25.02
N VAL A 253 1.08 7.91 23.84
CA VAL A 253 0.31 8.38 22.67
C VAL A 253 -1.19 8.40 22.97
N HIS A 254 -1.73 7.30 23.50
CA HIS A 254 -3.15 7.21 23.84
C HIS A 254 -3.57 8.28 24.84
N ARG A 255 -2.77 8.52 25.89
CA ARG A 255 -3.04 9.58 26.88
C ARG A 255 -2.94 10.96 26.26
N GLY A 256 -1.94 11.20 25.40
CA GLY A 256 -1.78 12.45 24.67
C GLY A 256 -3.00 12.77 23.80
N ILE A 257 -3.47 11.78 23.01
CA ILE A 257 -4.68 11.90 22.20
C ILE A 257 -5.90 12.20 23.08
N LEU A 258 -6.11 11.45 24.16
CA LEU A 258 -7.29 11.65 25.02
C LEU A 258 -7.22 12.94 25.85
N SER A 259 -6.05 13.54 26.04
CA SER A 259 -5.91 14.83 26.72
C SER A 259 -6.32 16.01 25.84
N ASP A 260 -6.27 15.86 24.51
CA ASP A 260 -6.71 16.86 23.54
C ASP A 260 -7.31 16.20 22.28
N PRO A 261 -8.47 15.52 22.42
CA PRO A 261 -9.03 14.72 21.34
C PRO A 261 -9.45 15.57 20.13
N HIS A 262 -9.80 16.85 20.32
CA HIS A 262 -10.14 17.76 19.22
C HIS A 262 -8.99 18.02 18.26
N ARG A 263 -7.75 18.00 18.77
CA ARG A 263 -6.55 18.16 17.95
C ARG A 263 -6.22 16.90 17.16
N TYR A 264 -6.41 15.73 17.76
CA TYR A 264 -5.91 14.47 17.20
C TYR A 264 -6.95 13.60 16.50
N LEU A 265 -8.22 13.63 16.94
CA LEU A 265 -9.30 12.80 16.39
C LEU A 265 -10.20 13.62 15.47
N VAL A 266 -10.46 13.09 14.27
CA VAL A 266 -11.37 13.69 13.29
C VAL A 266 -12.78 13.18 13.52
N LYS A 267 -13.70 14.05 13.99
CA LYS A 267 -15.12 13.70 14.12
C LYS A 267 -15.72 13.31 12.76
N ASN A 268 -16.52 12.24 12.74
CA ASN A 268 -17.14 11.74 11.52
C ASN A 268 -18.53 11.13 11.78
N GLY A 269 -19.58 11.95 11.75
CA GLY A 269 -20.96 11.46 11.96
C GLY A 269 -21.43 10.41 10.93
N LYS A 270 -20.77 10.30 9.77
CA LYS A 270 -21.14 9.31 8.74
C LYS A 270 -20.76 7.88 9.12
N ILE A 271 -19.70 7.68 9.92
CA ILE A 271 -19.36 6.33 10.37
C ILE A 271 -20.45 5.75 11.27
N LEU A 272 -21.02 6.56 12.17
CA LEU A 272 -22.14 6.14 13.02
C LEU A 272 -23.35 5.77 12.17
N ARG A 273 -23.70 6.61 11.18
CA ARG A 273 -24.80 6.33 10.25
C ARG A 273 -24.60 4.99 9.53
N TYR A 274 -23.37 4.67 9.14
CA TYR A 274 -23.06 3.40 8.48
C TYR A 274 -23.24 2.20 9.43
N LEU A 275 -22.70 2.28 10.65
CA LEU A 275 -22.85 1.21 11.65
C LEU A 275 -24.33 0.99 12.04
N LYS A 276 -25.10 2.06 12.25
CA LYS A 276 -26.55 1.99 12.51
C LYS A 276 -27.31 1.34 11.35
N MET A 277 -27.04 1.77 10.12
CA MET A 277 -27.68 1.18 8.93
C MET A 277 -27.42 -0.34 8.81
N LEU A 278 -26.20 -0.80 9.13
CA LEU A 278 -25.89 -2.23 9.14
C LEU A 278 -26.70 -2.97 10.21
N ARG A 279 -26.78 -2.42 11.43
CA ARG A 279 -27.57 -2.99 12.54
C ARG A 279 -29.06 -3.06 12.23
N GLU A 280 -29.64 -1.98 11.71
CA GLU A 280 -31.06 -1.89 11.31
C GLU A 280 -31.41 -2.94 10.25
N ARG A 281 -30.44 -3.34 9.43
CA ARG A 281 -30.57 -4.43 8.43
C ARG A 281 -30.28 -5.82 8.99
N GLY A 282 -30.17 -5.96 10.31
CA GLY A 282 -29.94 -7.24 10.98
C GLY A 282 -28.52 -7.80 10.82
N LYS A 283 -27.55 -7.00 10.33
CA LYS A 283 -26.15 -7.44 10.24
C LYS A 283 -25.52 -7.53 11.63
N LYS A 284 -24.59 -8.47 11.76
CA LYS A 284 -23.76 -8.64 12.96
C LYS A 284 -22.49 -7.81 12.86
N LEU A 285 -22.13 -7.11 13.92
CA LEU A 285 -20.97 -6.22 13.93
C LEU A 285 -19.98 -6.65 15.01
N PHE A 286 -18.70 -6.56 14.72
CA PHE A 286 -17.66 -6.75 15.74
C PHE A 286 -16.50 -5.78 15.59
N LEU A 287 -15.91 -5.41 16.72
CA LEU A 287 -14.69 -4.62 16.81
C LEU A 287 -13.53 -5.53 17.23
N LEU A 288 -12.42 -5.52 16.50
CA LEU A 288 -11.23 -6.34 16.77
C LEU A 288 -9.96 -5.49 16.64
N THR A 289 -9.46 -4.95 17.76
CA THR A 289 -8.33 -4.03 17.75
C THR A 289 -7.20 -4.45 18.69
N ASN A 290 -5.98 -4.04 18.37
CA ASN A 290 -4.82 -4.15 19.25
C ASN A 290 -4.82 -3.08 20.36
N SER A 291 -5.57 -1.99 20.16
CA SER A 291 -5.65 -0.90 21.13
C SER A 291 -6.31 -1.33 22.44
N PRO A 292 -5.91 -0.72 23.58
CA PRO A 292 -6.52 -0.98 24.87
C PRO A 292 -7.93 -0.37 24.96
N TYR A 293 -8.81 -1.01 25.73
CA TYR A 293 -10.21 -0.59 25.80
C TYR A 293 -10.40 0.86 26.26
N TYR A 294 -9.68 1.33 27.29
CA TYR A 294 -9.84 2.71 27.77
C TYR A 294 -9.63 3.75 26.65
N PHE A 295 -8.71 3.46 25.72
CA PHE A 295 -8.40 4.34 24.60
C PHE A 295 -9.51 4.29 23.55
N VAL A 296 -9.93 3.09 23.17
CA VAL A 296 -11.05 2.85 22.25
C VAL A 296 -12.31 3.53 22.78
N ASP A 297 -12.64 3.32 24.05
CA ASP A 297 -13.82 3.85 24.72
C ASP A 297 -13.79 5.39 24.76
N GLY A 298 -12.68 5.99 25.20
CA GLY A 298 -12.51 7.44 25.21
C GLY A 298 -12.66 8.06 23.82
N GLY A 299 -12.02 7.48 22.81
CA GLY A 299 -12.10 7.98 21.44
C GLY A 299 -13.46 7.75 20.79
N MET A 300 -14.12 6.61 21.03
CA MET A 300 -15.49 6.36 20.55
C MET A 300 -16.48 7.35 21.15
N ARG A 301 -16.43 7.59 22.47
CA ARG A 301 -17.27 8.61 23.13
C ARG A 301 -17.07 10.00 22.53
N PHE A 302 -15.83 10.36 22.22
CA PHE A 302 -15.52 11.65 21.58
C PHE A 302 -16.07 11.74 20.15
N MET A 303 -15.80 10.73 19.31
CA MET A 303 -16.26 10.72 17.91
C MET A 303 -17.79 10.70 17.78
N LEU A 304 -18.49 10.17 18.79
CA LEU A 304 -19.94 10.05 18.84
C LEU A 304 -20.62 11.10 19.74
N GLU A 305 -19.87 12.07 20.24
CA GLU A 305 -20.37 13.08 21.19
C GLU A 305 -21.59 13.85 20.67
N ASP A 306 -21.63 14.14 19.37
CA ASP A 306 -22.72 14.90 18.73
C ASP A 306 -23.98 14.05 18.50
N SER A 307 -23.95 12.76 18.88
CA SER A 307 -25.03 11.79 18.68
C SER A 307 -25.67 11.41 20.01
N LEU A 308 -26.79 12.08 20.34
CA LEU A 308 -27.51 11.99 21.61
C LEU A 308 -27.78 10.54 22.10
N ASP A 309 -28.06 9.61 21.18
CA ASP A 309 -28.49 8.25 21.54
C ASP A 309 -27.35 7.23 21.71
N CYS A 310 -26.10 7.56 21.32
CA CYS A 310 -25.02 6.55 21.19
C CYS A 310 -23.73 6.88 21.93
N ARG A 311 -23.63 8.05 22.57
CA ARG A 311 -22.38 8.48 23.22
C ARG A 311 -21.92 7.48 24.28
N ASP A 312 -22.79 7.15 25.24
CA ASP A 312 -22.44 6.30 26.38
C ASP A 312 -22.68 4.81 26.13
N SER A 313 -23.37 4.48 25.04
CA SER A 313 -23.81 3.13 24.67
C SER A 313 -23.20 2.65 23.34
N TRP A 314 -22.08 3.25 22.89
CA TRP A 314 -21.48 2.89 21.60
C TRP A 314 -21.15 1.40 21.46
N THR A 315 -20.91 0.70 22.57
CA THR A 315 -20.68 -0.74 22.60
C THR A 315 -21.87 -1.54 22.07
N GLU A 316 -23.10 -1.04 22.22
CA GLU A 316 -24.34 -1.67 21.72
C GLU A 316 -24.41 -1.71 20.18
N LEU A 317 -23.59 -0.90 19.50
CA LEU A 317 -23.43 -0.95 18.04
C LEU A 317 -22.77 -2.26 17.59
N PHE A 318 -22.09 -2.98 18.48
CA PHE A 318 -21.33 -4.18 18.19
C PHE A 318 -21.89 -5.39 18.96
N ASP A 319 -22.01 -6.53 18.29
CA ASP A 319 -22.36 -7.80 18.94
C ASP A 319 -21.14 -8.38 19.69
N VAL A 320 -19.91 -8.02 19.30
CA VAL A 320 -18.67 -8.46 19.96
C VAL A 320 -17.62 -7.33 19.94
N VAL A 321 -17.04 -7.01 21.11
CA VAL A 321 -15.95 -6.03 21.23
C VAL A 321 -14.69 -6.70 21.79
N ILE A 322 -13.63 -6.74 20.99
CA ILE A 322 -12.33 -7.31 21.35
C ILE A 322 -11.24 -6.24 21.26
N ALA A 323 -10.61 -5.95 22.39
CA ALA A 323 -9.45 -5.07 22.53
C ALA A 323 -8.18 -5.88 22.83
N LYS A 324 -6.98 -5.29 22.68
CA LYS A 324 -5.69 -6.01 22.82
C LYS A 324 -5.68 -7.40 22.15
N ALA A 325 -6.21 -7.47 20.92
CA ALA A 325 -6.40 -8.70 20.16
C ALA A 325 -5.10 -9.44 19.81
N ASN A 326 -3.96 -8.74 19.81
CA ASN A 326 -2.64 -9.27 19.47
C ASN A 326 -2.54 -9.70 17.98
N LYS A 327 -3.11 -8.93 17.06
CA LYS A 327 -2.90 -9.06 15.61
C LYS A 327 -1.44 -8.75 15.26
N PRO A 328 -0.80 -9.46 14.31
CA PRO A 328 -1.34 -10.58 13.50
C PRO A 328 -1.38 -11.94 14.19
N GLN A 329 -0.82 -12.08 15.39
CA GLN A 329 -0.75 -13.36 16.10
C GLN A 329 -2.14 -13.92 16.45
N PHE A 330 -3.16 -13.07 16.56
CA PHE A 330 -4.57 -13.46 16.68
C PHE A 330 -4.99 -14.55 15.68
N TYR A 331 -4.53 -14.47 14.43
CA TYR A 331 -4.97 -15.36 13.36
C TYR A 331 -4.27 -16.74 13.35
N THR A 332 -3.20 -16.90 14.13
CA THR A 332 -2.38 -18.14 14.12
C THR A 332 -2.10 -18.72 15.50
N SER A 333 -2.38 -17.96 16.57
CA SER A 333 -2.23 -18.41 17.95
C SER A 333 -3.40 -19.28 18.43
N GLU A 334 -3.25 -19.83 19.64
CA GLU A 334 -4.30 -20.59 20.33
C GLU A 334 -4.67 -19.96 21.68
N HIS A 335 -4.42 -18.65 21.85
CA HIS A 335 -4.72 -17.96 23.10
C HIS A 335 -6.24 -17.90 23.35
N PRO A 336 -6.70 -18.17 24.58
CA PRO A 336 -8.11 -17.99 24.93
C PRO A 336 -8.46 -16.51 25.08
N PHE A 337 -9.73 -16.18 24.86
CA PHE A 337 -10.28 -14.88 25.25
C PHE A 337 -10.38 -14.79 26.77
N ARG A 338 -10.27 -13.56 27.28
CA ARG A 338 -10.52 -13.17 28.67
C ARG A 338 -11.57 -12.07 28.70
N CYS A 339 -12.57 -12.16 29.57
CA CYS A 339 -13.49 -11.05 29.79
C CYS A 339 -12.76 -9.96 30.59
N TYR A 340 -12.86 -8.71 30.12
CA TYR A 340 -12.29 -7.52 30.73
C TYR A 340 -13.34 -6.83 31.60
N ASP A 341 -13.00 -6.62 32.87
CA ASP A 341 -13.81 -5.86 33.81
C ASP A 341 -13.46 -4.38 33.70
N THR A 342 -14.38 -3.60 33.13
CA THR A 342 -14.21 -2.17 32.88
C THR A 342 -14.17 -1.33 34.16
N LYS A 343 -14.71 -1.82 35.28
CA LYS A 343 -14.72 -1.10 36.57
C LYS A 343 -13.43 -1.31 37.34
N ASN A 344 -12.94 -2.55 37.34
CA ASN A 344 -11.76 -2.94 38.11
C ASN A 344 -10.45 -2.87 37.29
N ASP A 345 -10.51 -2.64 35.97
CA ASP A 345 -9.37 -2.71 35.05
C ASP A 345 -8.59 -4.03 35.19
N THR A 346 -9.35 -5.14 35.21
CA THR A 346 -8.79 -6.49 35.38
C THR A 346 -9.33 -7.47 34.35
N LEU A 347 -8.57 -8.55 34.13
CA LEU A 347 -9.01 -9.67 33.32
C LEU A 347 -9.53 -10.78 34.22
N THR A 348 -10.70 -11.31 33.88
CA THR A 348 -11.20 -12.56 34.47
C THR A 348 -10.21 -13.70 34.21
N PHE A 349 -10.07 -14.63 35.15
CA PHE A 349 -9.19 -15.80 34.99
C PHE A 349 -9.80 -16.91 34.14
N THR A 350 -11.12 -16.92 34.00
CA THR A 350 -11.86 -17.95 33.27
C THR A 350 -11.72 -17.76 31.77
N LYS A 351 -11.63 -18.87 31.03
CA LYS A 351 -11.75 -18.85 29.57
C LYS A 351 -13.17 -18.44 29.19
N VAL A 352 -13.30 -17.59 28.18
CA VAL A 352 -14.59 -17.23 27.58
C VAL A 352 -15.03 -18.32 26.60
N ASP A 353 -16.27 -18.77 26.77
CA ASP A 353 -16.98 -19.77 25.97
C ASP A 353 -18.16 -19.18 25.20
N GLU A 354 -18.67 -18.02 25.62
CA GLU A 354 -19.67 -17.24 24.90
C GLU A 354 -19.38 -15.73 24.93
N PHE A 355 -19.79 -15.02 23.87
CA PHE A 355 -19.76 -13.56 23.83
C PHE A 355 -21.13 -13.00 24.25
N LEU A 356 -21.13 -12.16 25.28
CA LEU A 356 -22.33 -11.57 25.89
C LEU A 356 -22.44 -10.08 25.52
N PRO A 357 -23.67 -9.54 25.43
CA PRO A 357 -23.88 -8.10 25.24
C PRO A 357 -23.17 -7.25 26.29
N ASP A 358 -22.67 -6.08 25.88
CA ASP A 358 -21.97 -5.09 26.73
C ASP A 358 -20.77 -5.63 27.52
N LYS A 359 -20.21 -6.77 27.08
CA LYS A 359 -18.95 -7.30 27.59
C LYS A 359 -17.81 -7.01 26.63
N ILE A 360 -16.65 -6.73 27.21
CA ILE A 360 -15.41 -6.44 26.52
C ILE A 360 -14.47 -7.62 26.69
N TYR A 361 -13.81 -8.02 25.60
CA TYR A 361 -12.94 -9.17 25.58
C TYR A 361 -11.52 -8.78 25.20
N TYR A 362 -10.53 -9.39 25.84
CA TYR A 362 -9.12 -9.21 25.50
C TYR A 362 -8.52 -10.48 24.91
N HIS A 363 -7.51 -10.29 24.06
CA HIS A 363 -6.70 -11.37 23.48
C HIS A 363 -7.52 -12.30 22.57
N GLY A 364 -7.45 -13.61 22.83
CA GLY A 364 -8.10 -14.64 22.02
C GLY A 364 -7.34 -15.00 20.76
N CYS A 365 -8.02 -15.80 19.92
CA CYS A 365 -7.53 -16.19 18.61
C CYS A 365 -8.70 -16.46 17.66
N LEU A 366 -8.41 -16.45 16.36
CA LEU A 366 -9.40 -16.70 15.29
C LEU A 366 -10.12 -18.04 15.47
N LYS A 367 -9.41 -19.10 15.88
CA LYS A 367 -9.99 -20.43 16.09
C LYS A 367 -11.07 -20.40 17.18
N SER A 368 -10.76 -19.80 18.33
CA SER A 368 -11.73 -19.64 19.42
C SER A 368 -12.88 -18.70 19.00
N PHE A 369 -12.57 -17.64 18.25
CA PHE A 369 -13.57 -16.68 17.78
C PHE A 369 -14.64 -17.37 16.93
N LEU A 370 -14.23 -18.12 15.90
CA LEU A 370 -15.13 -18.87 15.03
C LEU A 370 -15.88 -19.98 15.79
N GLN A 371 -15.24 -20.61 16.78
CA GLN A 371 -15.89 -21.60 17.63
C GLN A 371 -17.01 -20.99 18.49
N ILE A 372 -16.85 -19.76 18.96
CA ILE A 372 -17.85 -19.08 19.79
C ILE A 372 -18.96 -18.49 18.92
N THR A 373 -18.59 -17.72 17.88
CA THR A 373 -19.58 -16.98 17.06
C THR A 373 -20.33 -17.87 16.07
N LYS A 374 -19.73 -18.99 15.66
CA LYS A 374 -20.23 -19.87 14.59
C LYS A 374 -20.42 -19.17 13.25
N TRP A 375 -19.83 -17.99 13.04
CA TRP A 375 -19.94 -17.24 11.81
C TRP A 375 -19.18 -17.93 10.66
N ASN A 376 -19.82 -18.02 9.50
CA ASN A 376 -19.24 -18.64 8.32
C ASN A 376 -18.30 -17.66 7.60
N GLY A 377 -17.07 -18.07 7.34
CA GLY A 377 -16.02 -17.19 6.82
C GLY A 377 -16.41 -16.33 5.61
N PRO A 378 -17.00 -16.91 4.54
CA PRO A 378 -17.40 -16.16 3.34
C PRO A 378 -18.49 -15.09 3.54
N GLU A 379 -19.21 -15.14 4.66
CA GLU A 379 -20.27 -14.17 5.02
C GLU A 379 -19.72 -13.02 5.88
N VAL A 380 -18.43 -13.08 6.24
CA VAL A 380 -17.73 -12.06 7.02
C VAL A 380 -16.96 -11.13 6.10
N ILE A 381 -17.08 -9.83 6.31
CA ILE A 381 -16.16 -8.82 5.77
C ILE A 381 -15.41 -8.14 6.91
N TYR A 382 -14.10 -7.94 6.75
CA TYR A 382 -13.26 -7.26 7.73
C TYR A 382 -12.62 -6.01 7.15
N PHE A 383 -12.80 -4.89 7.84
CA PHE A 383 -12.27 -3.58 7.51
C PHE A 383 -11.04 -3.29 8.36
N GLY A 384 -9.94 -2.89 7.71
CA GLY A 384 -8.69 -2.53 8.39
C GLY A 384 -7.79 -1.70 7.50
N ASP A 385 -6.92 -0.90 8.09
CA ASP A 385 -5.98 -0.05 7.35
C ASP A 385 -4.62 -0.74 7.17
N HIS A 386 -4.21 -1.60 8.12
CA HIS A 386 -2.91 -2.22 8.10
C HIS A 386 -2.96 -3.59 7.39
N LEU A 387 -2.50 -3.62 6.13
CA LEU A 387 -2.57 -4.79 5.25
C LEU A 387 -2.07 -6.12 5.88
N PHE A 388 -0.95 -6.09 6.60
CA PHE A 388 -0.34 -7.30 7.18
C PHE A 388 -0.93 -7.73 8.52
N SER A 389 -1.20 -6.81 9.45
CA SER A 389 -1.80 -7.15 10.74
C SER A 389 -3.28 -7.45 10.59
N ASP A 390 -4.00 -6.73 9.74
CA ASP A 390 -5.46 -6.77 9.68
C ASP A 390 -6.03 -7.62 8.58
N LEU A 391 -5.44 -7.62 7.37
CA LEU A 391 -6.12 -8.18 6.18
C LEU A 391 -5.53 -9.52 5.75
N ARG A 392 -4.24 -9.75 5.96
CA ARG A 392 -3.57 -11.02 5.61
C ARG A 392 -4.18 -12.22 6.33
N GLY A 393 -4.49 -12.07 7.62
CA GLY A 393 -5.12 -13.12 8.44
C GLY A 393 -6.53 -13.46 7.96
N PRO A 394 -7.46 -12.50 7.90
CA PRO A 394 -8.81 -12.68 7.37
C PRO A 394 -8.87 -13.24 5.95
N SER A 395 -8.01 -12.74 5.04
CA SER A 395 -7.93 -13.25 3.67
C SER A 395 -7.61 -14.75 3.64
N LYS A 396 -6.67 -15.22 4.49
CA LYS A 396 -6.37 -16.66 4.65
C LYS A 396 -7.50 -17.44 5.33
N ALA A 397 -8.29 -16.79 6.18
CA ALA A 397 -9.45 -17.37 6.86
C ALA A 397 -10.69 -17.47 5.98
N GLY A 398 -10.62 -17.01 4.72
CA GLY A 398 -11.75 -17.01 3.79
C GLY A 398 -12.76 -15.88 4.04
N TRP A 399 -12.41 -14.87 4.84
CA TRP A 399 -13.22 -13.66 5.00
C TRP A 399 -13.03 -12.75 3.80
N ARG A 400 -14.07 -11.96 3.49
CA ARG A 400 -13.92 -10.78 2.64
C ARG A 400 -13.12 -9.72 3.37
N THR A 401 -12.40 -8.90 2.62
CA THR A 401 -11.48 -7.89 3.17
C THR A 401 -11.68 -6.55 2.49
N ALA A 402 -11.76 -5.50 3.30
CA ALA A 402 -11.87 -4.12 2.87
C ALA A 402 -10.68 -3.31 3.42
N ALA A 403 -9.75 -2.91 2.55
CA ALA A 403 -8.65 -2.05 2.97
C ALA A 403 -9.09 -0.59 3.05
N ILE A 404 -8.80 0.06 4.18
CA ILE A 404 -8.97 1.51 4.36
C ILE A 404 -7.66 2.21 4.04
N ILE A 405 -7.66 3.04 2.99
CA ILE A 405 -6.44 3.65 2.44
C ILE A 405 -6.69 5.14 2.22
N HIS A 406 -6.27 5.97 3.18
CA HIS A 406 -6.66 7.38 3.24
C HIS A 406 -6.07 8.20 2.08
N GLU A 407 -4.87 7.86 1.63
CA GLU A 407 -4.17 8.49 0.51
C GLU A 407 -4.93 8.35 -0.81
N LEU A 408 -5.85 7.39 -0.89
CA LEU A 408 -6.61 7.11 -2.11
C LEU A 408 -7.41 8.32 -2.60
N GLU A 409 -8.05 9.07 -1.70
CA GLU A 409 -8.86 10.24 -2.07
C GLU A 409 -8.00 11.32 -2.74
N SER A 410 -6.88 11.70 -2.12
CA SER A 410 -6.00 12.75 -2.64
C SER A 410 -5.30 12.32 -3.93
N GLU A 411 -4.88 11.06 -4.04
CA GLU A 411 -4.25 10.58 -5.27
C GLU A 411 -5.22 10.53 -6.44
N ILE A 412 -6.46 10.09 -6.23
CA ILE A 412 -7.49 10.13 -7.28
C ILE A 412 -7.81 11.57 -7.69
N GLN A 413 -7.86 12.50 -6.73
CA GLN A 413 -8.06 13.92 -7.02
C GLN A 413 -6.96 14.45 -7.94
N ILE A 414 -5.69 14.21 -7.62
CA ILE A 414 -4.54 14.59 -8.46
C ILE A 414 -4.64 13.92 -9.84
N GLN A 415 -4.96 12.61 -9.89
CA GLN A 415 -5.08 11.87 -11.15
C GLN A 415 -6.21 12.40 -12.06
N ASN A 416 -7.25 12.98 -11.47
CA ASN A 416 -8.37 13.58 -12.19
C ASN A 416 -8.06 14.98 -12.74
N GLU A 417 -6.97 15.61 -12.32
CA GLU A 417 -6.57 16.93 -12.82
C GLU A 417 -6.11 16.84 -14.28
N ASP A 418 -6.52 17.82 -15.08
CA ASP A 418 -6.20 17.88 -16.51
C ASP A 418 -4.69 17.90 -16.76
N THR A 419 -3.91 18.49 -15.84
CA THR A 419 -2.45 18.54 -15.86
C THR A 419 -1.84 17.14 -15.77
N TYR A 420 -2.23 16.32 -14.79
CA TYR A 420 -1.76 14.95 -14.65
C TYR A 420 -2.17 14.11 -15.86
N ARG A 421 -3.43 14.18 -16.27
CA ARG A 421 -3.97 13.42 -17.41
C ARG A 421 -3.25 13.76 -18.72
N SER A 422 -2.92 15.03 -18.92
CA SER A 422 -2.16 15.51 -20.06
C SER A 422 -0.75 14.91 -20.07
N GLU A 423 -0.01 14.96 -18.95
CA GLU A 423 1.33 14.36 -18.86
C GLU A 423 1.31 12.83 -19.01
N GLN A 424 0.26 12.16 -18.50
CA GLN A 424 0.06 10.72 -18.68
C GLN A 424 -0.15 10.36 -20.16
N ALA A 425 -0.94 11.15 -20.90
CA ALA A 425 -1.15 10.93 -22.32
C ALA A 425 0.11 11.16 -23.15
N LYS A 426 0.87 12.23 -22.84
CA LYS A 426 2.19 12.49 -23.42
C LYS A 426 3.10 11.28 -23.24
N LEU A 427 3.18 10.76 -22.01
CA LEU A 427 3.98 9.57 -21.70
C LEU A 427 3.56 8.37 -22.57
N HIS A 428 2.27 8.11 -22.72
CA HIS A 428 1.79 6.99 -23.54
C HIS A 428 2.13 7.16 -25.03
N ILE A 429 2.01 8.38 -25.58
CA ILE A 429 2.42 8.65 -26.98
C ILE A 429 3.90 8.39 -27.17
N ILE A 430 4.73 8.88 -26.25
CA ILE A 430 6.18 8.72 -26.33
C ILE A 430 6.56 7.25 -26.23
N GLN A 431 5.91 6.47 -25.35
CA GLN A 431 6.11 5.02 -25.25
C GLN A 431 5.70 4.28 -26.54
N GLU A 432 4.58 4.65 -27.16
CA GLU A 432 4.14 4.10 -28.45
C GLU A 432 5.16 4.38 -29.56
N LEU A 433 5.71 5.60 -29.61
CA LEU A 433 6.74 5.99 -30.58
C LEU A 433 8.07 5.28 -30.33
N LEU A 434 8.51 5.16 -29.07
CA LEU A 434 9.70 4.39 -28.71
C LEU A 434 9.58 2.91 -29.12
N GLY A 435 8.41 2.30 -28.89
CA GLY A 435 8.15 0.92 -29.30
C GLY A 435 8.27 0.73 -30.82
N LYS A 436 7.71 1.67 -31.61
CA LYS A 436 7.83 1.66 -33.08
C LYS A 436 9.27 1.90 -33.53
N LEU A 437 9.97 2.85 -32.92
CA LEU A 437 11.38 3.14 -33.22
C LEU A 437 12.25 1.90 -33.01
N HIS A 438 12.09 1.21 -31.87
CA HIS A 438 12.81 -0.04 -31.60
C HIS A 438 12.46 -1.18 -32.56
N ALA A 439 11.25 -1.21 -33.12
CA ALA A 439 10.85 -2.21 -34.11
C ALA A 439 11.42 -1.94 -35.52
N THR A 440 11.65 -0.67 -35.88
CA THR A 440 12.25 -0.27 -37.17
C THR A 440 13.75 -0.58 -37.23
N ALA A 441 14.45 -0.61 -36.09
CA ALA A 441 15.89 -0.87 -36.08
C ALA A 441 16.21 -2.34 -36.40
N SER A 442 16.68 -2.59 -37.63
CA SER A 442 17.48 -3.79 -37.90
C SER A 442 18.74 -3.76 -37.01
N SER A 443 19.12 -4.90 -36.43
CA SER A 443 20.23 -4.98 -35.45
C SER A 443 21.59 -4.43 -35.95
N SER A 444 21.73 -4.19 -37.25
CA SER A 444 22.97 -3.81 -37.94
C SER A 444 23.12 -2.32 -38.29
N SER A 445 22.10 -1.45 -38.17
CA SER A 445 22.25 -0.03 -38.56
C SER A 445 21.55 0.95 -37.61
N ARG A 446 22.17 1.24 -36.46
CA ARG A 446 21.77 2.39 -35.62
C ARG A 446 22.34 3.67 -36.22
N THR A 447 21.64 4.23 -37.21
CA THR A 447 22.02 5.48 -37.87
C THR A 447 22.03 6.67 -36.90
N THR A 448 22.72 7.76 -37.26
CA THR A 448 22.73 9.00 -36.47
C THR A 448 21.31 9.53 -36.23
N ALA A 449 20.42 9.43 -37.23
CA ALA A 449 19.02 9.84 -37.13
C ALA A 449 18.24 9.01 -36.09
N PHE A 450 18.48 7.68 -36.04
CA PHE A 450 17.91 6.79 -35.04
C PHE A 450 18.32 7.20 -33.62
N ASN A 451 19.63 7.36 -33.37
CA ASN A 451 20.14 7.68 -32.04
C ASN A 451 19.65 9.04 -31.54
N SER A 452 19.62 10.05 -32.42
CA SER A 452 19.08 11.38 -32.11
C SER A 452 17.59 11.32 -31.74
N LEU A 453 16.76 10.59 -32.51
CA LEU A 453 15.33 10.48 -32.20
C LEU A 453 15.10 9.69 -30.90
N LEU A 454 15.91 8.66 -30.65
CA LEU A 454 15.87 7.87 -29.42
C LEU A 454 16.19 8.73 -28.19
N GLU A 455 17.19 9.60 -28.27
CA GLU A 455 17.58 10.52 -27.21
C GLU A 455 16.44 11.51 -26.90
N GLU A 456 15.92 12.20 -27.92
CA GLU A 456 14.83 13.17 -27.75
C GLU A 456 13.55 12.53 -27.17
N LEU A 457 13.17 11.33 -27.64
CA LEU A 457 12.03 10.60 -27.08
C LEU A 457 12.27 10.21 -25.62
N ASN A 458 13.50 9.80 -25.28
CA ASN A 458 13.83 9.45 -23.90
C ASN A 458 13.82 10.69 -22.98
N GLU A 459 14.31 11.84 -23.45
CA GLU A 459 14.24 13.09 -22.70
C GLU A 459 12.79 13.49 -22.40
N GLU A 460 11.92 13.51 -23.40
CA GLU A 460 10.50 13.84 -23.20
C GLU A 460 9.80 12.81 -22.29
N ARG A 461 10.16 11.52 -22.42
CA ARG A 461 9.68 10.47 -21.51
C ARG A 461 10.05 10.77 -20.06
N GLN A 462 11.29 11.19 -19.81
CA GLN A 462 11.73 11.51 -18.45
C GLN A 462 11.08 12.80 -17.94
N LYS A 463 10.92 13.83 -18.77
CA LYS A 463 10.22 15.07 -18.39
C LYS A 463 8.78 14.79 -17.95
N ALA A 464 8.03 14.00 -18.72
CA ALA A 464 6.65 13.62 -18.38
C ALA A 464 6.59 12.82 -17.06
N ARG A 465 7.47 11.82 -16.90
CA ARG A 465 7.56 11.03 -15.66
C ARG A 465 7.88 11.87 -14.44
N SER A 466 8.88 12.76 -14.53
CA SER A 466 9.28 13.64 -13.44
C SER A 466 8.17 14.61 -13.06
N LYS A 467 7.49 15.22 -14.04
CA LYS A 467 6.35 16.10 -13.80
C LYS A 467 5.22 15.38 -13.06
N MET A 468 4.81 14.20 -13.55
CA MET A 468 3.77 13.41 -12.87
C MET A 468 4.20 13.02 -11.46
N LYS A 469 5.44 12.54 -11.26
CA LYS A 469 5.96 12.20 -9.93
C LYS A 469 5.85 13.38 -8.95
N MET A 470 6.24 14.58 -9.40
CA MET A 470 6.26 15.80 -8.60
C MET A 470 4.87 16.33 -8.22
N MET A 471 3.79 15.86 -8.86
CA MET A 471 2.41 16.21 -8.48
C MET A 471 1.96 15.51 -7.18
N PHE A 472 2.66 14.46 -6.76
CA PHE A 472 2.40 13.72 -5.52
C PHE A 472 3.47 14.06 -4.45
N ASN A 473 3.93 13.06 -3.71
CA ASN A 473 5.04 13.23 -2.78
C ASN A 473 6.35 13.56 -3.54
N ARG A 474 7.05 14.61 -3.11
CA ARG A 474 8.26 15.10 -3.79
C ARG A 474 9.40 14.07 -3.78
N SER A 475 9.54 13.33 -2.68
CA SER A 475 10.58 12.34 -2.48
C SER A 475 10.28 11.06 -3.24
N PHE A 476 9.09 10.47 -3.06
CA PHE A 476 8.77 9.11 -3.52
C PHE A 476 7.67 9.02 -4.59
N GLY A 477 7.00 10.12 -4.94
CA GLY A 477 5.90 10.15 -5.91
C GLY A 477 4.59 9.58 -5.37
N ALA A 478 3.75 9.05 -6.25
CA ALA A 478 2.46 8.43 -5.91
C ALA A 478 2.65 7.15 -5.07
N THR A 479 1.76 6.87 -4.14
CA THR A 479 1.77 5.70 -3.26
C THR A 479 1.52 4.42 -4.06
N PHE A 480 0.58 4.44 -5.01
CA PHE A 480 0.17 3.25 -5.77
C PHE A 480 1.02 2.99 -7.01
N LEU A 481 1.76 3.99 -7.52
CA LEU A 481 2.49 3.90 -8.78
C LEU A 481 3.98 4.19 -8.62
N ALA A 482 4.78 3.34 -9.23
CA ALA A 482 6.15 3.65 -9.60
C ALA A 482 6.21 4.75 -10.67
N SER A 483 7.24 5.60 -10.64
CA SER A 483 7.51 6.63 -11.67
C SER A 483 7.72 6.03 -13.06
N THR A 484 8.03 4.74 -13.13
CA THR A 484 8.13 3.98 -14.38
C THR A 484 6.77 3.68 -15.02
N GLY A 485 5.66 3.84 -14.28
CA GLY A 485 4.29 3.53 -14.69
C GLY A 485 3.79 2.16 -14.24
N GLN A 486 4.60 1.41 -13.48
CA GLN A 486 4.23 0.13 -12.89
C GLN A 486 3.51 0.32 -11.54
N GLU A 487 2.84 -0.73 -11.06
CA GLU A 487 2.37 -0.79 -9.68
C GLU A 487 3.54 -0.66 -8.70
N SER A 488 3.30 0.04 -7.58
CA SER A 488 4.21 -0.05 -6.44
C SER A 488 4.08 -1.41 -5.76
N ALA A 489 5.09 -1.80 -4.99
CA ALA A 489 5.00 -2.99 -4.13
C ALA A 489 3.83 -2.90 -3.12
N PHE A 490 3.45 -1.69 -2.71
CA PHE A 490 2.28 -1.45 -1.87
C PHE A 490 0.96 -1.72 -2.59
N ALA A 491 0.81 -1.21 -3.81
CA ALA A 491 -0.33 -1.53 -4.68
C ALA A 491 -0.50 -3.05 -4.86
N TYR A 492 0.61 -3.75 -5.09
CA TYR A 492 0.59 -5.21 -5.17
C TYR A 492 0.14 -5.89 -3.87
N ASN A 493 0.58 -5.42 -2.71
CA ASN A 493 0.14 -5.97 -1.42
C ASN A 493 -1.38 -5.78 -1.22
N ILE A 494 -1.97 -4.68 -1.70
CA ILE A 494 -3.42 -4.48 -1.67
C ILE A 494 -4.12 -5.55 -2.51
N HIS A 495 -3.65 -5.81 -3.74
CA HIS A 495 -4.19 -6.87 -4.60
C HIS A 495 -4.17 -8.25 -3.92
N GLN A 496 -3.11 -8.54 -3.15
CA GLN A 496 -2.97 -9.82 -2.45
C GLN A 496 -3.97 -9.98 -1.29
N TYR A 497 -4.21 -8.92 -0.51
CA TYR A 497 -4.88 -9.04 0.78
C TYR A 497 -6.25 -8.38 0.87
N ALA A 498 -6.62 -7.51 -0.07
CA ALA A 498 -7.87 -6.76 -0.06
C ALA A 498 -8.75 -7.16 -1.25
N ASP A 499 -9.95 -7.68 -0.97
CA ASP A 499 -10.97 -7.93 -1.99
C ASP A 499 -11.52 -6.61 -2.54
N VAL A 500 -11.70 -5.63 -1.66
CA VAL A 500 -12.06 -4.25 -1.99
C VAL A 500 -11.20 -3.27 -1.20
N TYR A 501 -11.09 -2.03 -1.68
CA TYR A 501 -10.43 -0.95 -0.95
C TYR A 501 -11.11 0.39 -1.21
N THR A 502 -11.06 1.26 -0.21
CA THR A 502 -11.65 2.59 -0.27
C THR A 502 -10.94 3.51 0.72
N SER A 503 -11.16 4.82 0.64
CA SER A 503 -10.55 5.77 1.57
C SER A 503 -11.12 5.69 2.97
N LYS A 504 -12.41 5.36 3.12
CA LYS A 504 -13.14 5.36 4.40
C LYS A 504 -14.29 4.35 4.41
N PRO A 505 -14.60 3.68 5.53
CA PRO A 505 -15.69 2.70 5.58
C PRO A 505 -17.06 3.27 5.19
N GLU A 506 -17.35 4.53 5.55
CA GLU A 506 -18.64 5.16 5.26
C GLU A 506 -18.89 5.41 3.77
N ASN A 507 -17.88 5.26 2.89
CA ASN A 507 -18.11 5.31 1.44
C ASN A 507 -19.07 4.20 0.98
N PHE A 508 -19.23 3.12 1.77
CA PHE A 508 -20.26 2.10 1.55
C PHE A 508 -21.69 2.64 1.65
N LEU A 509 -21.92 3.79 2.30
CA LEU A 509 -23.22 4.49 2.26
C LEU A 509 -23.59 5.01 0.87
N LEU A 510 -22.62 5.14 -0.05
CA LEU A 510 -22.87 5.59 -1.43
C LEU A 510 -23.40 4.46 -2.33
N HIS A 511 -23.42 3.23 -1.83
CA HIS A 511 -23.85 2.05 -2.57
C HIS A 511 -25.09 1.42 -1.90
N SER A 512 -25.87 0.66 -2.68
CA SER A 512 -26.89 -0.19 -2.08
C SER A 512 -26.22 -1.23 -1.17
N PRO A 513 -26.74 -1.49 0.05
CA PRO A 513 -26.20 -2.53 0.93
C PRO A 513 -26.35 -3.95 0.37
N GLU A 514 -27.11 -4.12 -0.71
CA GLU A 514 -27.25 -5.38 -1.46
C GLU A 514 -26.50 -5.35 -2.79
N ALA A 515 -25.67 -4.33 -3.03
CA ALA A 515 -24.94 -4.19 -4.28
C ALA A 515 -23.99 -5.37 -4.51
N TRP A 516 -23.88 -5.77 -5.77
CA TRP A 516 -22.80 -6.61 -6.23
C TRP A 516 -21.66 -5.73 -6.73
N LEU A 517 -20.56 -5.72 -5.99
CA LEU A 517 -19.36 -5.00 -6.35
C LEU A 517 -18.52 -5.87 -7.30
N HIS A 518 -18.33 -5.38 -8.53
CA HIS A 518 -17.64 -6.10 -9.59
C HIS A 518 -16.25 -5.53 -9.85
N VAL A 519 -15.29 -6.42 -10.14
CA VAL A 519 -14.00 -6.03 -10.71
C VAL A 519 -14.25 -5.41 -12.09
N PRO A 520 -13.67 -4.24 -12.41
CA PRO A 520 -13.77 -3.67 -13.75
C PRO A 520 -13.17 -4.63 -14.79
N PHE A 521 -13.78 -4.71 -15.99
CA PHE A 521 -13.30 -5.61 -17.04
C PHE A 521 -11.96 -5.18 -17.67
N ASP A 522 -11.57 -3.92 -17.49
CA ASP A 522 -10.44 -3.28 -18.15
C ASP A 522 -9.30 -2.87 -17.17
N VAL A 523 -9.22 -3.53 -16.01
CA VAL A 523 -8.12 -3.30 -15.05
C VAL A 523 -6.77 -3.63 -15.69
N LYS A 524 -5.91 -2.62 -15.82
CA LYS A 524 -4.53 -2.75 -16.34
C LYS A 524 -3.46 -2.57 -15.27
N ILE A 525 -3.79 -1.85 -14.20
CA ILE A 525 -2.91 -1.54 -13.08
C ILE A 525 -3.73 -1.71 -11.78
N MET A 526 -4.38 -0.65 -11.31
CA MET A 526 -5.31 -0.70 -10.17
C MET A 526 -6.73 -0.33 -10.65
N PRO A 527 -7.79 -0.86 -10.02
CA PRO A 527 -9.16 -0.48 -10.36
C PRO A 527 -9.47 1.02 -10.31
N HIS A 528 -8.74 1.83 -9.54
CA HIS A 528 -8.93 3.29 -9.46
C HIS A 528 -8.12 4.09 -10.50
N HIS A 529 -7.21 3.46 -11.25
CA HIS A 529 -6.38 4.16 -12.22
C HIS A 529 -7.10 4.34 -13.56
N VAL A 530 -7.22 5.59 -14.02
CA VAL A 530 -7.68 5.90 -15.38
C VAL A 530 -6.53 5.70 -16.36
N LYS A 531 -6.78 4.95 -17.44
CA LYS A 531 -5.88 4.99 -18.61
C LYS A 531 -6.32 6.09 -19.55
N VAL A 532 -5.49 7.11 -19.73
CA VAL A 532 -5.70 8.11 -20.78
C VAL A 532 -5.19 7.55 -22.12
N PRO A 533 -6.06 7.30 -23.12
CA PRO A 533 -5.62 6.79 -24.42
C PRO A 533 -4.71 7.78 -25.14
N SER A 534 -3.65 7.30 -25.78
CA SER A 534 -2.79 8.13 -26.64
C SER A 534 -3.54 8.72 -27.84
N SER A 535 -4.68 8.12 -28.22
CA SER A 535 -5.52 8.59 -29.33
C SER A 535 -6.16 9.96 -29.08
N LEU A 536 -6.29 10.41 -27.84
CA LEU A 536 -6.94 11.69 -27.53
C LEU A 536 -6.13 12.92 -27.93
N PHE A 537 -4.83 12.75 -28.13
CA PHE A 537 -3.93 13.79 -28.64
C PHE A 537 -3.65 13.64 -30.14
N LYS A 538 -4.16 12.58 -30.79
CA LYS A 538 -4.00 12.41 -32.23
C LYS A 538 -4.97 13.37 -32.92
N THR A 539 -4.45 14.43 -33.51
CA THR A 539 -5.14 15.11 -34.61
C THR A 539 -5.22 14.12 -35.78
N GLY A 540 -6.43 13.93 -36.31
CA GLY A 540 -6.72 12.97 -37.39
C GLY A 540 -5.79 13.04 -38.59
#